data_AF-A0A7S3TLP7-F1
#
_entry.id   AF-A0A7S3TLP7-F1
#
_cell.length_a   1.000
_cell.length_b   1.000
_cell.length_c   1.000
_cell.angle_alpha   90.00
_cell.angle_beta   90.00
_cell.angle_gamma   90.00
#
_symmetry.space_group_name_H-M   'P 1'
#
loop_
_entity.id
_entity.type
_entity.pdbx_description
1 polymer ?
#
loop_
_entity_poly.entity_id
_entity_poly.type
_entity_poly.pdbx_seq_one_letter_code
_entity_poly.pdbx_strand_id
1 'polypeptide(L)'
;GEGGGEGGGEGLFRVPRYFANDLLQRLSPGSLYRDAWPSLFIGPRGSRCSVHVDTFGSHFWMLLFEGEKRWTIFPPEAAPLLRPSYAHGHDPLFSADVHDDAAAEADELLHRAPRWEGVLRAGECLFVPAGAPHAVLNLTHTAAISCNYVDSTNLEQVRGELRVAACTCPAAREVLSQLDAPGFDAAVDAGVGEVEWE
;
A
#
# COMPACT_ATOMS: atom_id res chain seq x y z
N GLY A 1 -51.27 -10.80 -4.12
CA GLY A 1 -50.60 -9.54 -3.73
C GLY A 1 -49.28 -9.94 -3.15
N GLU A 2 -48.26 -9.99 -4.00
CA GLU A 2 -46.89 -10.35 -3.62
C GLU A 2 -46.25 -9.15 -2.94
N GLY A 3 -45.85 -9.31 -1.68
CA GLY A 3 -44.98 -8.37 -0.99
C GLY A 3 -43.54 -8.84 -1.18
N GLY A 4 -42.86 -8.28 -2.18
CA GLY A 4 -41.42 -8.42 -2.34
C GLY A 4 -40.71 -7.56 -1.31
N GLY A 5 -40.07 -8.19 -0.34
CA GLY A 5 -39.08 -7.54 0.52
C GLY A 5 -37.77 -7.43 -0.25
N GLU A 6 -37.38 -6.22 -0.61
CA GLU A 6 -36.03 -5.91 -1.08
C GLU A 6 -35.07 -6.00 0.12
N GLY A 7 -34.35 -7.12 0.20
CA GLY A 7 -33.17 -7.24 1.05
C GLY A 7 -32.00 -6.54 0.37
N GLY A 8 -31.88 -5.23 0.58
CA GLY A 8 -30.66 -4.49 0.26
C GLY A 8 -29.53 -5.00 1.14
N GLY A 9 -28.59 -5.74 0.56
CA GLY A 9 -27.39 -6.17 1.27
C GLY A 9 -26.56 -4.96 1.63
N GLU A 10 -26.49 -4.61 2.92
CA GLU A 10 -25.53 -3.63 3.40
C GLU A 10 -24.12 -4.19 3.14
N GLY A 11 -23.38 -3.53 2.24
CA GLY A 11 -22.01 -3.91 1.90
C GLY A 11 -21.14 -4.02 3.15
N LEU A 12 -20.51 -5.19 3.33
CA LEU A 12 -19.80 -5.60 4.56
C LEU A 12 -18.59 -4.69 4.90
N PHE A 13 -18.12 -3.86 3.96
CA PHE A 13 -16.99 -2.97 4.11
C PHE A 13 -17.07 -1.78 3.14
N ARG A 14 -16.79 -0.56 3.60
CA ARG A 14 -16.67 0.65 2.76
C ARG A 14 -15.26 1.23 2.88
N VAL A 15 -14.61 1.50 1.75
CA VAL A 15 -13.29 2.14 1.72
C VAL A 15 -13.40 3.56 2.32
N PRO A 16 -12.48 3.97 3.22
CA PRO A 16 -12.50 5.33 3.75
C PRO A 16 -12.44 6.39 2.64
N ARG A 17 -13.23 7.47 2.79
CA ARG A 17 -13.36 8.53 1.76
C ARG A 17 -12.02 9.12 1.27
N TYR A 18 -10.99 9.11 2.12
CA TYR A 18 -9.67 9.62 1.79
C TYR A 18 -8.96 8.79 0.70
N PHE A 19 -9.37 7.53 0.50
CA PHE A 19 -8.78 6.60 -0.46
C PHE A 19 -9.76 6.21 -1.57
N ALA A 20 -10.94 6.83 -1.61
CA ALA A 20 -12.00 6.49 -2.56
C ALA A 20 -11.64 6.87 -4.00
N ASN A 21 -10.67 7.77 -4.20
CA ASN A 21 -10.22 8.20 -5.53
C ASN A 21 -8.99 7.42 -6.00
N ASP A 22 -9.04 6.09 -5.89
CA ASP A 22 -7.96 5.22 -6.34
C ASP A 22 -7.98 5.06 -7.86
N LEU A 23 -6.96 5.58 -8.53
CA LEU A 23 -6.78 5.51 -9.97
C LEU A 23 -6.61 4.06 -10.46
N LEU A 24 -6.12 3.14 -9.61
CA LEU A 24 -6.01 1.73 -9.99
C LEU A 24 -7.38 1.06 -10.18
N GLN A 25 -8.42 1.54 -9.50
CA GLN A 25 -9.80 1.05 -9.66
C GLN A 25 -10.43 1.47 -10.99
N ARG A 26 -9.83 2.44 -11.68
CA ARG A 26 -10.29 2.93 -13.00
C ARG A 26 -9.69 2.17 -14.17
N LEU A 27 -8.76 1.23 -13.90
CA LEU A 27 -8.22 0.36 -14.92
C LEU A 27 -9.31 -0.53 -15.53
N SER A 28 -9.08 -1.07 -16.71
CA SER A 28 -10.01 -2.00 -17.35
C SER A 28 -10.20 -3.28 -16.51
N PRO A 29 -11.39 -3.91 -16.55
CA PRO A 29 -11.60 -5.21 -15.90
C PRO A 29 -10.58 -6.25 -16.40
N GLY A 30 -10.07 -7.11 -15.52
CA GLY A 30 -9.00 -8.06 -15.84
C GLY A 30 -7.59 -7.48 -15.74
N SER A 31 -7.45 -6.19 -15.45
CA SER A 31 -6.15 -5.60 -15.09
C SER A 31 -5.74 -6.05 -13.69
N LEU A 32 -4.50 -6.54 -13.58
CA LEU A 32 -3.97 -7.17 -12.37
C LEU A 32 -4.24 -6.31 -11.11
N TYR A 33 -4.00 -5.00 -11.17
CA TYR A 33 -4.12 -4.14 -10.01
C TYR A 33 -5.54 -3.65 -9.72
N ARG A 34 -6.48 -3.79 -10.65
CA ARG A 34 -7.89 -3.53 -10.32
C ARG A 34 -8.46 -4.69 -9.50
N ASP A 35 -8.18 -5.90 -9.94
CA ASP A 35 -8.84 -7.10 -9.40
C ASP A 35 -8.10 -7.69 -8.17
N ALA A 36 -6.93 -7.15 -7.80
CA ALA A 36 -6.11 -7.64 -6.70
C ALA A 36 -6.38 -6.96 -5.33
N TRP A 37 -7.21 -5.93 -5.27
CA TRP A 37 -7.48 -5.18 -4.04
C TRP A 37 -8.99 -5.05 -3.76
N PRO A 38 -9.42 -4.92 -2.50
CA PRO A 38 -8.60 -4.94 -1.28
C PRO A 38 -8.00 -6.30 -0.96
N SER A 39 -6.84 -6.29 -0.29
CA SER A 39 -6.17 -7.50 0.21
C SER A 39 -6.49 -7.74 1.69
N LEU A 40 -6.78 -8.98 2.05
CA LEU A 40 -6.99 -9.42 3.42
C LEU A 40 -5.68 -9.97 4.02
N PHE A 41 -5.24 -9.39 5.12
CA PHE A 41 -4.05 -9.79 5.87
C PHE A 41 -4.44 -10.47 7.17
N ILE A 42 -4.24 -11.79 7.24
CA ILE A 42 -4.39 -12.58 8.47
C ILE A 42 -3.00 -13.08 8.86
N GLY A 43 -2.54 -12.76 10.07
CA GLY A 43 -1.21 -13.13 10.51
C GLY A 43 -1.14 -13.47 12.00
N PRO A 44 -0.41 -14.52 12.40
CA PRO A 44 -0.25 -14.87 13.81
C PRO A 44 0.67 -13.89 14.55
N ARG A 45 0.62 -13.94 15.89
CA ARG A 45 1.60 -13.24 16.74
C ARG A 45 3.02 -13.59 16.32
N GLY A 46 3.88 -12.58 16.20
CA GLY A 46 5.30 -12.73 15.89
C GLY A 46 5.64 -12.82 14.40
N SER A 47 4.65 -12.97 13.50
CA SER A 47 4.94 -12.85 12.06
C SER A 47 5.27 -11.40 11.71
N ARG A 48 6.20 -11.20 10.79
CA ARG A 48 6.76 -9.89 10.44
C ARG A 48 7.00 -9.74 8.94
N CYS A 49 7.00 -8.50 8.47
CA CYS A 49 7.49 -8.11 7.16
C CYS A 49 8.74 -7.24 7.34
N SER A 50 9.83 -7.60 6.67
CA SER A 50 11.08 -6.81 6.66
C SER A 50 10.87 -5.45 6.01
N VAL A 51 11.85 -4.56 6.14
CA VAL A 51 11.81 -3.24 5.49
C VAL A 51 11.65 -3.42 3.97
N HIS A 52 10.63 -2.77 3.41
CA HIS A 52 10.34 -2.77 1.97
C HIS A 52 9.67 -1.45 1.57
N VAL A 53 9.61 -1.20 0.26
CA VAL A 53 8.78 -0.16 -0.34
C VAL A 53 7.70 -0.85 -1.16
N ASP A 54 6.47 -0.33 -1.13
CA ASP A 54 5.36 -0.88 -1.89
C ASP A 54 5.58 -0.80 -3.40
N THR A 55 4.98 -1.75 -4.13
CA THR A 55 5.17 -1.91 -5.57
C THR A 55 4.86 -0.61 -6.33
N PHE A 56 5.77 -0.27 -7.26
CA PHE A 56 5.80 0.95 -8.07
C PHE A 56 5.75 2.26 -7.28
N GLY A 57 6.11 2.25 -6.00
CA GLY A 57 6.06 3.44 -5.15
C GLY A 57 4.64 3.95 -4.95
N SER A 58 3.63 3.08 -4.99
CA SER A 58 2.27 3.44 -4.65
C SER A 58 2.16 3.88 -3.18
N HIS A 59 1.11 4.65 -2.87
CA HIS A 59 0.71 4.83 -1.48
C HIS A 59 0.13 3.51 -0.95
N PHE A 60 -0.02 3.42 0.36
CA PHE A 60 -0.66 2.28 1.00
C PHE A 60 -1.51 2.73 2.19
N TRP A 61 -2.61 2.04 2.42
CA TRP A 61 -3.37 2.20 3.65
C TRP A 61 -3.82 0.85 4.18
N MET A 62 -3.94 0.76 5.52
CA MET A 62 -4.41 -0.43 6.21
C MET A 62 -5.43 -0.05 7.27
N LEU A 63 -6.54 -0.77 7.30
CA LEU A 63 -7.47 -0.80 8.42
C LEU A 63 -7.28 -2.11 9.20
N LEU A 64 -6.94 -1.99 10.48
CA LEU A 64 -6.76 -3.13 11.37
C LEU A 64 -8.08 -3.46 12.08
N PHE A 65 -8.63 -4.66 11.90
CA PHE A 65 -9.88 -5.06 12.56
C PHE A 65 -9.64 -5.78 13.88
N GLU A 66 -8.56 -6.56 13.95
CA GLU A 66 -8.23 -7.36 15.12
C GLU A 66 -6.72 -7.28 15.40
N GLY A 67 -6.40 -7.17 16.69
CA GLY A 67 -5.04 -7.26 17.19
C GLY A 67 -4.25 -5.95 17.17
N GLU A 68 -2.93 -6.10 17.21
CA GLU A 68 -1.96 -5.00 17.26
C GLU A 68 -0.78 -5.26 16.31
N LYS A 69 -0.37 -4.23 15.58
CA LYS A 69 0.81 -4.25 14.70
C LYS A 69 1.77 -3.12 15.08
N ARG A 70 3.04 -3.44 15.31
CA ARG A 70 4.10 -2.42 15.37
C ARG A 70 4.52 -2.07 13.96
N TRP A 71 4.56 -0.78 13.68
CA TRP A 71 5.01 -0.22 12.41
C TRP A 71 6.25 0.62 12.63
N THR A 72 7.22 0.46 11.74
CA THR A 72 8.38 1.35 11.59
C THR A 72 8.36 1.87 10.17
N ILE A 73 8.24 3.17 10.01
CA ILE A 73 8.12 3.85 8.70
C ILE A 73 9.24 4.87 8.58
N PHE A 74 9.92 4.86 7.45
CA PHE A 74 11.01 5.76 7.13
C PHE A 74 10.56 6.75 6.05
N PRO A 75 10.99 8.01 6.09
CA PRO A 75 10.82 8.91 4.96
C PRO A 75 11.67 8.40 3.78
N PRO A 76 11.26 8.62 2.52
CA PRO A 76 11.99 8.13 1.34
C PRO A 76 13.47 8.53 1.32
N GLU A 77 13.80 9.71 1.84
CA GLU A 77 15.17 10.25 1.92
C GLU A 77 16.08 9.43 2.84
N ALA A 78 15.52 8.63 3.75
CA ALA A 78 16.27 7.74 4.62
C ALA A 78 16.65 6.42 3.94
N ALA A 79 16.08 6.08 2.78
CA ALA A 79 16.33 4.81 2.09
C ALA A 79 17.82 4.46 1.93
N PRO A 80 18.75 5.39 1.60
CA PRO A 80 20.18 5.07 1.52
C PRO A 80 20.80 4.58 2.83
N LEU A 81 20.23 4.96 3.98
CA LEU A 81 20.68 4.52 5.31
C LEU A 81 20.20 3.10 5.65
N LEU A 82 19.26 2.56 4.88
CA LEU A 82 18.66 1.24 5.08
C LEU A 82 19.35 0.14 4.24
N ARG A 83 20.50 0.45 3.65
CA ARG A 83 21.35 -0.46 2.86
C ARG A 83 20.56 -1.15 1.73
N PRO A 84 20.02 -0.37 0.77
CA PRO A 84 19.22 -0.91 -0.32
C PRO A 84 20.09 -1.73 -1.28
N SER A 85 19.51 -2.80 -1.80
CA SER A 85 20.10 -3.68 -2.81
C SER A 85 19.09 -3.93 -3.92
N TYR A 86 19.53 -3.77 -5.16
CA TYR A 86 18.74 -4.01 -6.38
C TYR A 86 19.20 -5.28 -7.12
N ALA A 87 19.83 -6.21 -6.40
CA ALA A 87 20.42 -7.40 -7.00
C ALA A 87 19.40 -8.36 -7.64
N HIS A 88 18.12 -8.24 -7.28
CA HIS A 88 17.06 -9.18 -7.68
C HIS A 88 15.89 -8.53 -8.40
N GLY A 89 15.99 -7.26 -8.79
CA GLY A 89 14.93 -6.55 -9.49
C GLY A 89 15.01 -5.05 -9.33
N HIS A 90 13.92 -4.38 -9.72
CA HIS A 90 13.77 -2.93 -9.60
C HIS A 90 13.31 -2.49 -8.21
N ASP A 91 12.62 -3.37 -7.48
CA ASP A 91 12.24 -3.08 -6.10
C ASP A 91 13.45 -3.26 -5.16
N PRO A 92 13.73 -2.29 -4.28
CA PRO A 92 14.85 -2.38 -3.36
C PRO A 92 14.59 -3.43 -2.28
N LEU A 93 15.59 -4.28 -2.06
CA LEU A 93 15.70 -5.10 -0.86
C LEU A 93 16.54 -4.36 0.18
N PHE A 94 16.04 -4.25 1.40
CA PHE A 94 16.75 -3.60 2.49
C PHE A 94 17.31 -4.65 3.44
N SER A 95 18.58 -4.52 3.80
CA SER A 95 19.24 -5.44 4.75
C SER A 95 19.16 -4.97 6.20
N ALA A 96 18.66 -3.76 6.45
CA ALA A 96 18.40 -3.26 7.80
C ALA A 96 17.31 -4.11 8.50
N ASP A 97 17.63 -4.68 9.66
CA ASP A 97 16.66 -5.39 10.51
C ASP A 97 16.19 -4.45 11.63
N VAL A 98 14.92 -4.06 11.58
CA VAL A 98 14.26 -3.21 12.58
C VAL A 98 13.49 -4.01 13.63
N HIS A 99 13.43 -5.34 13.48
CA HIS A 99 12.66 -6.22 14.35
C HIS A 99 13.50 -6.89 15.44
N ASP A 100 14.82 -6.78 15.34
CA ASP A 100 15.79 -7.19 16.36
C ASP A 100 16.41 -5.94 17.00
N ASP A 101 15.97 -5.61 18.21
CA ASP A 101 16.42 -4.41 18.92
C ASP A 101 17.94 -4.40 19.11
N ALA A 102 18.59 -5.54 19.37
CA ALA A 102 20.03 -5.60 19.57
C ALA A 102 20.79 -5.37 18.26
N ALA A 103 20.31 -5.93 17.16
CA ALA A 103 20.88 -5.69 15.83
C ALA A 103 20.67 -4.23 15.39
N ALA A 104 19.48 -3.67 15.66
CA ALA A 104 19.14 -2.31 15.28
C ALA A 104 19.99 -1.27 16.03
N GLU A 105 20.25 -1.49 17.32
CA GLU A 105 21.15 -0.65 18.14
C GLU A 105 22.61 -0.73 17.67
N ALA A 106 23.04 -1.88 17.14
CA ALA A 106 24.40 -2.08 16.64
C ALA A 106 24.63 -1.50 15.22
N ASP A 107 23.59 -1.23 14.43
CA ASP A 107 23.72 -0.65 13.09
C ASP A 107 23.72 0.89 13.16
N GLU A 108 24.92 1.47 13.08
CA GLU A 108 25.14 2.93 13.10
C GLU A 108 24.36 3.69 12.02
N LEU A 109 24.14 3.11 10.83
CA LEU A 109 23.38 3.77 9.77
C LEU A 109 21.89 3.78 10.11
N LEU A 110 21.38 2.64 10.57
CA LEU A 110 19.99 2.51 10.98
C LEU A 110 19.70 3.44 12.15
N HIS A 111 20.55 3.50 13.17
CA HIS A 111 20.41 4.41 14.31
C HIS A 111 20.31 5.90 13.88
N ARG A 112 20.93 6.27 12.76
CA ARG A 112 20.87 7.64 12.20
C ARG A 112 19.69 7.87 11.24
N ALA A 113 18.97 6.82 10.85
CA ALA A 113 17.84 6.92 9.94
C ALA A 113 16.62 7.52 10.67
N PRO A 114 16.11 8.69 10.23
CA PRO A 114 14.87 9.24 10.78
C PRO A 114 13.72 8.28 10.51
N ARG A 115 12.81 8.11 11.48
CA ARG A 115 11.70 7.17 11.38
C ARG A 115 10.53 7.57 12.27
N TRP A 116 9.36 7.05 11.93
CA TRP A 116 8.18 7.04 12.77
C TRP A 116 7.91 5.62 13.23
N GLU A 117 7.64 5.46 14.52
CA GLU A 117 7.32 4.17 15.13
C GLU A 117 6.05 4.27 15.93
N GLY A 118 5.21 3.24 15.81
CA GLY A 118 3.90 3.23 16.45
C GLY A 118 3.30 1.83 16.51
N VAL A 119 2.30 1.68 17.38
CA VAL A 119 1.47 0.48 17.43
C VAL A 119 0.10 0.84 16.89
N LEU A 120 -0.24 0.25 15.74
CA LEU A 120 -1.57 0.28 15.17
C LEU A 120 -2.44 -0.74 15.90
N ARG A 121 -3.61 -0.31 16.39
CA ARG A 121 -4.57 -1.14 17.14
C ARG A 121 -5.85 -1.37 16.34
N ALA A 122 -6.60 -2.39 16.73
CA ALA A 122 -7.91 -2.68 16.17
C ALA A 122 -8.82 -1.43 16.15
N GLY A 123 -9.43 -1.16 15.00
CA GLY A 123 -10.24 0.03 14.71
C GLY A 123 -9.46 1.21 14.13
N GLU A 124 -8.12 1.19 14.14
CA GLU A 124 -7.29 2.26 13.61
C GLU A 124 -6.93 2.04 12.13
N CYS A 125 -6.75 3.16 11.42
CA CYS A 125 -6.31 3.18 10.03
C CYS A 125 -4.92 3.81 9.95
N LEU A 126 -4.01 3.16 9.21
CA LEU A 126 -2.69 3.67 8.89
C LEU A 126 -2.63 4.07 7.42
N PHE A 127 -1.89 5.15 7.13
CA PHE A 127 -1.51 5.54 5.77
C PHE A 127 0.01 5.58 5.68
N VAL A 128 0.56 5.05 4.60
CA VAL A 128 1.99 5.05 4.27
C VAL A 128 2.16 5.77 2.93
N PRO A 129 2.91 6.88 2.88
CA PRO A 129 3.09 7.63 1.64
C PRO A 129 3.99 6.88 0.65
N ALA A 130 3.79 7.18 -0.63
CA ALA A 130 4.54 6.70 -1.77
C ALA A 130 6.05 6.73 -1.54
N GLY A 131 6.71 5.60 -1.81
CA GLY A 131 8.17 5.47 -1.71
C GLY A 131 8.73 5.35 -0.29
N ALA A 132 7.90 5.38 0.76
CA ALA A 132 8.36 5.28 2.15
C ALA A 132 8.73 3.82 2.51
N PRO A 133 10.01 3.54 2.85
CA PRO A 133 10.38 2.23 3.34
C PRO A 133 9.69 1.96 4.68
N HIS A 134 9.16 0.75 4.87
CA HIS A 134 8.46 0.42 6.10
C HIS A 134 8.52 -1.07 6.42
N ALA A 135 8.30 -1.38 7.70
CA ALA A 135 8.32 -2.73 8.24
C ALA A 135 7.21 -2.92 9.27
N VAL A 136 6.77 -4.17 9.43
CA VAL A 136 5.60 -4.51 10.25
C VAL A 136 5.89 -5.73 11.12
N LEU A 137 5.54 -5.67 12.39
CA LEU A 137 5.55 -6.80 13.32
C LEU A 137 4.17 -7.00 13.94
N ASN A 138 3.60 -8.19 13.79
CA ASN A 138 2.33 -8.53 14.46
C ASN A 138 2.59 -8.81 15.93
N LEU A 139 2.14 -7.93 16.82
CA LEU A 139 2.31 -8.08 18.27
C LEU A 139 1.31 -9.09 18.86
N THR A 140 0.20 -9.33 18.17
CA THR A 140 -0.83 -10.34 18.48
C THR A 140 -1.21 -11.11 17.22
N HIS A 141 -2.18 -12.03 17.30
CA HIS A 141 -2.90 -12.45 16.09
C HIS A 141 -3.63 -11.24 15.50
N THR A 142 -3.63 -11.11 14.18
CA THR A 142 -4.16 -9.92 13.50
C THR A 142 -5.01 -10.27 12.28
N ALA A 143 -6.00 -9.44 12.03
CA ALA A 143 -6.79 -9.40 10.81
C ALA A 143 -6.93 -7.95 10.33
N ALA A 144 -6.56 -7.67 9.08
CA ALA A 144 -6.58 -6.32 8.51
C ALA A 144 -6.95 -6.36 7.02
N ILE A 145 -7.48 -5.25 6.50
CA ILE A 145 -7.62 -5.00 5.06
C ILE A 145 -6.64 -3.88 4.68
N SER A 146 -6.04 -4.01 3.50
CA SER A 146 -5.26 -2.93 2.91
C SER A 146 -5.42 -2.85 1.40
N CYS A 147 -5.09 -1.67 0.87
CA CYS A 147 -4.91 -1.47 -0.56
C CYS A 147 -3.64 -0.65 -0.78
N ASN A 148 -2.91 -0.97 -1.85
CA ASN A 148 -2.10 0.02 -2.52
C ASN A 148 -3.02 1.03 -3.21
N TYR A 149 -2.57 2.29 -3.26
CA TYR A 149 -3.39 3.43 -3.63
C TYR A 149 -2.61 4.35 -4.56
N VAL A 150 -3.25 4.78 -5.66
CA VAL A 150 -2.68 5.75 -6.59
C VAL A 150 -3.66 6.89 -6.79
N ASP A 151 -3.20 8.12 -6.65
CA ASP A 151 -3.98 9.32 -6.90
C ASP A 151 -3.14 10.38 -7.62
N SER A 152 -3.69 11.58 -7.79
CA SER A 152 -2.98 12.69 -8.44
C SER A 152 -1.68 13.09 -7.73
N THR A 153 -1.50 12.74 -6.46
CA THR A 153 -0.32 13.13 -5.68
C THR A 153 0.89 12.21 -5.93
N ASN A 154 0.69 10.96 -6.37
CA ASN A 154 1.77 10.02 -6.68
C ASN A 154 1.75 9.46 -8.11
N LEU A 155 0.79 9.83 -8.96
CA LEU A 155 0.65 9.29 -10.32
C LEU A 155 1.94 9.39 -11.17
N GLU A 156 2.62 10.55 -11.15
CA GLU A 156 3.84 10.74 -11.93
C GLU A 156 5.00 9.84 -11.45
N GLN A 157 5.14 9.66 -10.15
CA GLN A 157 6.12 8.73 -9.58
C GLN A 157 5.81 7.29 -10.01
N VAL A 158 4.54 6.88 -9.89
CA VAL A 158 4.09 5.54 -10.30
C VAL A 158 4.31 5.30 -11.79
N ARG A 159 4.02 6.28 -12.66
CA ARG A 159 4.36 6.20 -14.10
C ARG A 159 5.86 6.03 -14.33
N GLY A 160 6.69 6.73 -13.57
CA GLY A 160 8.14 6.59 -13.61
C GLY A 160 8.60 5.16 -13.31
N GLU A 161 8.14 4.60 -12.19
CA GLU A 161 8.46 3.23 -11.78
C GLU A 161 7.92 2.19 -12.76
N LEU A 162 6.68 2.36 -13.23
CA LEU A 162 6.07 1.49 -14.21
C LEU A 162 6.78 1.51 -15.56
N ARG A 163 7.36 2.64 -16.00
CA ARG A 163 8.19 2.69 -17.23
C ARG A 163 9.40 1.77 -17.12
N VAL A 164 10.03 1.72 -15.96
CA VAL A 164 11.15 0.82 -15.69
C VAL A 164 10.67 -0.63 -15.63
N ALA A 165 9.63 -0.92 -14.84
CA ALA A 165 9.09 -2.26 -14.70
C ALA A 165 8.53 -2.81 -16.03
N ALA A 166 7.94 -1.98 -16.87
CA ALA A 166 7.42 -2.33 -18.19
C ALA A 166 8.50 -2.79 -19.17
N CYS A 167 9.79 -2.56 -18.89
CA CYS A 167 10.87 -3.14 -19.69
C CYS A 167 10.92 -4.67 -19.56
N THR A 168 10.55 -5.22 -18.40
CA THR A 168 10.73 -6.65 -18.07
C THR A 168 9.43 -7.36 -17.68
N CYS A 169 8.37 -6.63 -17.35
CA CYS A 169 7.08 -7.17 -16.90
C CYS A 169 5.92 -6.74 -17.82
N PRO A 170 5.29 -7.68 -18.56
CA PRO A 170 4.13 -7.36 -19.42
C PRO A 170 2.94 -6.78 -18.67
N ALA A 171 2.67 -7.23 -17.44
CA ALA A 171 1.57 -6.71 -16.62
C ALA A 171 1.80 -5.22 -16.25
N ALA A 172 3.04 -4.84 -15.92
CA ALA A 172 3.38 -3.44 -15.69
C ALA A 172 3.20 -2.59 -16.95
N ARG A 173 3.54 -3.13 -18.13
CA ARG A 173 3.34 -2.43 -19.42
C ARG A 173 1.87 -2.18 -19.74
N GLU A 174 1.02 -3.17 -19.50
CA GLU A 174 -0.43 -3.05 -19.67
C GLU A 174 -0.99 -1.91 -18.81
N VAL A 175 -0.63 -1.90 -17.53
CA VAL A 175 -1.09 -0.90 -16.57
C VAL A 175 -0.59 0.49 -16.94
N LEU A 176 0.70 0.62 -17.29
CA LEU A 176 1.27 1.88 -17.76
C LEU A 176 0.52 2.42 -18.98
N SER A 177 0.19 1.55 -19.96
CA SER A 177 -0.49 1.96 -21.19
C SER A 177 -1.87 2.58 -20.91
N GLN A 178 -2.57 2.08 -19.88
CA GLN A 178 -3.86 2.61 -19.47
C GLN A 178 -3.69 3.92 -18.69
N LEU A 179 -2.71 3.99 -17.78
CA LEU A 179 -2.42 5.21 -17.03
C LEU A 179 -1.95 6.35 -17.93
N ASP A 180 -1.22 6.08 -19.01
CA ASP A 180 -0.76 7.08 -20.00
C ASP A 180 -1.84 7.44 -21.05
N ALA A 181 -3.03 6.83 -20.99
CA ALA A 181 -4.11 7.13 -21.93
C ALA A 181 -4.57 8.60 -21.78
N PRO A 182 -4.76 9.34 -22.88
CA PRO A 182 -5.20 10.73 -22.82
C PRO A 182 -6.50 10.88 -22.02
N GLY A 183 -6.47 11.74 -20.99
CA GLY A 183 -7.63 12.06 -20.16
C GLY A 183 -7.95 11.04 -19.07
N PHE A 184 -7.08 10.05 -18.81
CA PHE A 184 -7.29 9.05 -17.75
C PHE A 184 -7.49 9.69 -16.36
N ASP A 185 -6.75 10.76 -16.07
CA ASP A 185 -6.75 11.50 -14.81
C ASP A 185 -7.70 12.72 -14.80
N ALA A 186 -8.33 13.06 -15.92
CA ALA A 186 -9.17 14.26 -16.05
C ALA A 186 -10.41 14.26 -15.13
N ALA A 187 -10.83 13.09 -14.63
CA ALA A 187 -11.94 12.95 -13.69
C ALA A 187 -11.50 12.93 -12.20
N VAL A 188 -10.24 13.22 -11.88
CA VAL A 188 -9.72 13.27 -10.50
C VAL A 188 -10.15 14.56 -9.76
N ASP A 189 -10.25 15.67 -10.48
CA ASP A 189 -10.60 16.99 -9.90
C ASP A 189 -12.11 17.26 -9.75
N ALA A 190 -12.97 16.31 -10.14
CA ALA A 190 -14.43 16.53 -10.19
C ALA A 190 -15.14 16.44 -8.82
N GLY A 191 -14.41 16.33 -7.71
CA GLY A 191 -14.98 16.26 -6.36
C GLY A 191 -15.77 14.98 -6.14
N VAL A 192 -15.08 13.91 -5.72
CA VAL A 192 -15.71 12.61 -5.55
C VAL A 192 -16.55 12.61 -4.27
N GLY A 193 -17.87 12.71 -4.44
CA GLY A 193 -18.85 12.26 -3.46
C GLY A 193 -18.72 10.75 -3.20
N GLU A 194 -19.40 10.25 -2.19
CA GLU A 194 -19.35 8.85 -1.74
C GLU A 194 -19.40 7.86 -2.91
N VAL A 195 -18.31 7.13 -3.14
CA VAL A 195 -18.30 6.01 -4.09
C VAL A 195 -18.86 4.80 -3.35
N GLU A 196 -20.10 4.42 -3.65
CA GLU A 196 -20.62 3.12 -3.25
C GLU A 196 -19.93 2.04 -4.09
N TRP A 197 -19.50 0.98 -3.41
CA TRP A 197 -18.87 -0.19 -4.01
C TRP A 197 -19.97 -1.17 -4.39
N GLU A 198 -20.10 -1.46 -5.70
CA GLU A 198 -20.95 -2.54 -6.25
C GLU A 198 -20.22 -3.90 -6.23
#